data_AF-A0ABD1STV9-F1
#
_entry.id   AF-A0ABD1STV9-F1
#
_cell.length_a   1.000
_cell.length_b   1.000
_cell.length_c   1.000
_cell.angle_alpha   90.00
_cell.angle_beta   90.00
_cell.angle_gamma   90.00
#
_symmetry.space_group_name_H-M   'P 1'
#
loop_
_entity.id
_entity.type
_entity.pdbx_description
1 polymer ?
#
loop_
_entity_poly.entity_id
_entity_poly.type
_entity_poly.pdbx_seq_one_letter_code
_entity_poly.pdbx_strand_id
1 'polypeptide(L)'
;MENLPQDVLWDILSRLSVKHLCQLKCVSKQWFHLISDSHFKKLYNNRSIKCPRLLLVKESTVGHPTLFGTPLSRTLYVSTVDVCTGRVQKVFTRDIVGKRFSFIFGHNLVCYEKFMAIAVCNPTTSEIVHLPLPSQLSISYNLGYLRATNEYKIVHLFKLAELDGGSKTVGFEIITLQDGGPVTGSWRSLPNHSLNWDTRDNPIASASMNRAIYWLIYKKNG
;
A
#
# COMPACT_ATOMS: atom_id res chain seq x y z
N MET A 1 -21.02 2.39 -32.72
CA MET A 1 -19.57 2.68 -32.76
C MET A 1 -19.10 2.13 -34.09
N GLU A 2 -19.28 2.92 -35.14
CA GLU A 2 -19.04 2.49 -36.52
C GLU A 2 -17.53 2.44 -36.78
N ASN A 3 -17.05 1.23 -37.08
CA ASN A 3 -15.86 0.87 -37.88
C ASN A 3 -14.46 1.30 -37.42
N LEU A 4 -14.13 1.25 -36.12
CA LEU A 4 -12.73 1.15 -35.69
C LEU A 4 -12.35 -0.31 -35.46
N PRO A 5 -11.28 -0.82 -36.12
CA PRO A 5 -10.75 -2.15 -35.85
C PRO A 5 -10.41 -2.35 -34.37
N GLN A 6 -10.63 -3.56 -33.87
CA GLN A 6 -10.55 -3.85 -32.44
C GLN A 6 -9.12 -3.74 -31.87
N ASP A 7 -8.13 -4.05 -32.68
CA ASP A 7 -6.71 -3.85 -32.41
C ASP A 7 -6.36 -2.37 -32.20
N VAL A 8 -6.94 -1.48 -33.01
CA VAL A 8 -6.75 -0.02 -32.86
C VAL A 8 -7.40 0.46 -31.56
N LEU A 9 -8.60 -0.02 -31.23
CA LEU A 9 -9.24 0.28 -29.96
C LEU A 9 -8.40 -0.20 -28.77
N TRP A 10 -7.82 -1.40 -28.83
CA TRP A 10 -6.92 -1.90 -27.79
C TRP A 10 -5.65 -1.05 -27.65
N ASP A 11 -5.03 -0.60 -28.74
CA ASP A 11 -3.87 0.30 -28.63
C ASP A 11 -4.24 1.62 -27.95
N ILE A 12 -5.35 2.25 -28.36
CA ILE A 12 -5.84 3.50 -27.76
C ILE A 12 -6.12 3.30 -26.27
N LEU A 13 -6.93 2.29 -25.92
CA LEU A 13 -7.29 2.00 -24.54
C LEU A 13 -6.06 1.66 -23.69
N SER A 14 -5.06 1.00 -24.25
CA SER A 14 -3.86 0.61 -23.51
C SER A 14 -3.01 1.80 -23.06
N ARG A 15 -3.19 2.98 -23.68
CA ARG A 15 -2.54 4.23 -23.29
C ARG A 15 -3.23 4.93 -22.13
N LEU A 16 -4.46 4.54 -21.80
CA LEU A 16 -5.25 5.19 -20.75
C LEU A 16 -4.79 4.77 -19.35
N SER A 17 -5.13 5.60 -18.36
CA SER A 17 -4.99 5.24 -16.95
C SER A 17 -5.98 4.15 -16.59
N VAL A 18 -5.65 3.30 -15.61
CA VAL A 18 -6.58 2.26 -15.12
C VAL A 18 -7.88 2.89 -14.62
N LYS A 19 -7.81 4.09 -14.04
CA LYS A 19 -8.99 4.87 -13.63
C LYS A 19 -9.95 5.15 -14.80
N HIS A 20 -9.45 5.68 -15.91
CA HIS A 20 -10.29 5.95 -17.08
C HIS A 20 -10.83 4.64 -17.68
N LEU A 21 -10.04 3.56 -17.67
CA LEU A 21 -10.52 2.25 -18.10
C LEU A 21 -11.67 1.75 -17.23
N CYS A 22 -11.57 1.88 -15.91
CA CYS A 22 -12.66 1.51 -15.00
C CYS A 22 -13.92 2.36 -15.24
N GLN A 23 -13.79 3.65 -15.51
CA GLN A 23 -14.92 4.51 -15.86
C GLN A 23 -15.56 4.10 -17.19
N LEU A 24 -14.76 3.79 -18.22
CA LEU A 24 -15.26 3.35 -19.52
C LEU A 24 -16.02 2.03 -19.44
N LYS A 25 -15.62 1.10 -18.56
CA LYS A 25 -16.37 -0.14 -18.31
C LYS A 25 -17.83 0.13 -17.90
N CYS A 26 -18.11 1.24 -17.23
CA CYS A 26 -19.45 1.60 -16.79
C CYS A 26 -20.28 2.28 -17.90
N VAL A 27 -19.67 2.68 -19.02
CA VAL A 27 -20.35 3.43 -20.09
C VAL A 27 -21.21 2.52 -20.96
N SER A 28 -20.74 1.32 -21.30
CA SER A 28 -21.52 0.35 -22.09
C SER A 28 -21.04 -1.08 -21.89
N LYS A 29 -21.91 -2.07 -22.20
CA LYS A 29 -21.55 -3.49 -22.22
C LYS A 29 -20.39 -3.77 -23.19
N GLN A 30 -20.34 -3.06 -24.31
CA GLN A 30 -19.26 -3.22 -25.30
C GLN A 30 -17.91 -2.80 -24.71
N TRP A 31 -17.83 -1.64 -24.04
CA TRP A 31 -16.61 -1.21 -23.34
C TRP A 31 -16.25 -2.17 -22.21
N PHE A 32 -17.24 -2.62 -21.45
CA PHE A 32 -17.03 -3.60 -20.39
C PHE A 32 -16.35 -4.88 -20.91
N HIS A 33 -16.89 -5.48 -21.98
CA HIS A 33 -16.32 -6.67 -22.60
C HIS A 33 -14.94 -6.41 -23.18
N LEU A 34 -14.76 -5.31 -23.92
CA LEU A 34 -13.50 -4.95 -24.56
C LEU A 34 -12.34 -4.76 -23.56
N ILE A 35 -12.61 -4.09 -22.43
CA ILE A 35 -11.61 -3.81 -21.38
C ILE A 35 -11.42 -5.00 -20.44
N SER A 36 -12.44 -5.85 -20.29
CA SER A 36 -12.35 -7.05 -19.45
C SER A 36 -11.72 -8.24 -20.18
N ASP A 37 -11.56 -8.14 -21.49
CA ASP A 37 -10.93 -9.13 -22.36
C ASP A 37 -9.51 -9.51 -21.92
N SER A 38 -9.20 -10.80 -22.06
CA SER A 38 -7.92 -11.36 -21.61
C SER A 38 -6.74 -10.93 -22.48
N HIS A 39 -6.95 -10.75 -23.78
CA HIS A 39 -5.91 -10.28 -24.70
C HIS A 39 -5.59 -8.80 -24.42
N PHE A 40 -6.62 -7.96 -24.23
CA PHE A 40 -6.43 -6.57 -23.81
C PHE A 40 -5.64 -6.47 -22.50
N LYS A 41 -5.98 -7.25 -21.46
CA LYS A 41 -5.26 -7.24 -20.18
C LYS A 41 -3.77 -7.62 -20.35
N LYS A 42 -3.48 -8.63 -21.16
CA LYS A 42 -2.09 -9.02 -21.48
C LYS A 42 -1.35 -7.90 -22.22
N LEU A 43 -1.99 -7.28 -23.21
CA LEU A 43 -1.42 -6.17 -23.97
C LEU A 43 -1.16 -4.94 -23.07
N TYR A 44 -2.11 -4.61 -22.19
CA TYR A 44 -1.97 -3.56 -21.18
C TYR A 44 -0.78 -3.81 -20.25
N ASN A 45 -0.66 -5.04 -19.74
CA ASN A 45 0.44 -5.43 -18.85
C ASN A 45 1.79 -5.43 -19.56
N ASN A 46 1.86 -5.92 -20.80
CA ASN A 46 3.11 -5.88 -21.58
C ASN A 46 3.56 -4.45 -21.85
N ARG A 47 2.60 -3.54 -22.10
CA ARG A 47 2.89 -2.11 -22.26
C ARG A 47 3.41 -1.49 -20.96
N SER A 48 2.81 -1.82 -19.81
CA SER A 48 3.26 -1.30 -18.51
C SER A 48 4.64 -1.81 -18.09
N ILE A 49 5.06 -2.99 -18.54
CA ILE A 49 6.43 -3.48 -18.35
C ILE A 49 7.43 -2.66 -19.18
N LYS A 50 7.10 -2.35 -20.44
CA LYS A 50 7.97 -1.55 -21.33
C LYS A 50 8.00 -0.07 -20.98
N CYS A 51 6.88 0.44 -20.49
CA CYS A 51 6.70 1.82 -20.05
C CYS A 51 6.21 1.82 -18.61
N PRO A 52 7.12 1.57 -17.64
CA PRO A 52 6.75 1.54 -16.24
C PRO A 52 6.15 2.88 -15.81
N ARG A 53 5.12 2.81 -14.98
CA ARG A 53 4.57 3.99 -14.31
C ARG A 53 5.18 4.07 -12.92
N LEU A 54 6.03 5.07 -12.72
CA LEU A 54 6.63 5.35 -11.43
C LEU A 54 5.60 6.01 -10.53
N LEU A 55 5.60 5.64 -9.26
CA LEU A 55 4.79 6.29 -8.24
C LEU A 55 5.65 7.35 -7.53
N LEU A 56 5.31 8.61 -7.71
CA LEU A 56 5.94 9.74 -7.04
C LEU A 56 5.14 10.08 -5.78
N VAL A 57 5.84 10.13 -4.65
CA VAL A 57 5.26 10.47 -3.36
C VAL A 57 5.94 11.73 -2.87
N LYS A 58 5.15 12.79 -2.69
CA LYS A 58 5.58 13.99 -2.00
C LYS A 58 4.84 14.06 -0.67
N GLU A 59 5.61 14.19 0.40
CA GLU A 59 5.09 14.41 1.75
C GLU A 59 5.23 15.90 2.09
N SER A 60 4.16 16.48 2.63
CA SER A 60 4.19 17.81 3.26
C SER A 60 3.84 17.65 4.73
N THR A 61 4.66 18.17 5.62
CA THR A 61 4.47 18.06 7.07
C THR A 61 4.08 19.41 7.65
N VAL A 62 2.93 19.45 8.33
CA VAL A 62 2.50 20.60 9.13
C VAL A 62 2.42 20.15 10.60
N GLY A 63 3.32 20.68 11.43
CA GLY A 63 3.29 20.46 12.87
C GLY A 63 2.52 21.58 13.56
N HIS A 64 1.56 21.24 14.41
CA HIS A 64 1.03 22.18 15.39
C HIS A 64 1.69 21.90 16.75
N PRO A 65 2.25 22.90 17.45
CA PRO A 65 2.69 22.71 18.82
C PRO A 65 1.49 22.42 19.72
N THR A 66 1.55 21.35 20.52
CA THR A 66 0.57 21.09 21.59
C THR A 66 1.31 20.76 22.90
N LEU A 67 0.60 20.90 24.03
CA LEU A 67 1.12 20.65 25.38
C LEU A 67 1.65 19.21 25.59
N PHE A 68 1.24 18.26 24.74
CA PHE A 68 1.61 16.84 24.80
C PHE A 68 2.54 16.39 23.65
N GLY A 69 3.12 17.33 22.88
CA GLY A 69 3.97 17.06 21.70
C GLY A 69 3.46 17.75 20.43
N THR A 70 4.11 17.53 19.28
CA THR A 70 3.62 18.04 17.99
C THR A 70 2.84 16.95 17.24
N PRO A 71 1.49 16.97 17.21
CA PRO A 71 0.77 16.18 16.22
C PRO A 71 1.22 16.64 14.83
N LEU A 72 1.93 15.75 14.15
CA LEU A 72 2.37 15.95 12.77
C LEU A 72 1.21 15.57 11.86
N SER A 73 0.53 16.56 11.32
CA SER A 73 -0.33 16.36 10.16
C SER A 73 0.54 16.23 8.93
N ARG A 74 0.41 15.14 8.19
CA ARG A 74 1.17 14.88 6.96
C ARG A 74 0.20 14.80 5.81
N THR A 75 0.41 15.61 4.78
CA THR A 75 -0.33 15.46 3.53
C THR A 75 0.54 14.67 2.55
N LEU A 76 0.04 13.52 2.12
CA LEU A 76 0.61 12.75 1.03
C LEU A 76 0.02 13.18 -0.30
N TYR A 77 0.89 13.54 -1.22
CA TYR A 77 0.58 13.74 -2.63
C TYR A 77 1.18 12.58 -3.41
N VAL A 78 0.31 11.76 -3.99
CA VAL A 78 0.70 10.60 -4.79
C VAL A 78 0.38 10.89 -6.25
N SER A 79 1.41 10.89 -7.07
CA SER A 79 1.34 11.06 -8.51
C SER A 79 1.94 9.84 -9.21
N THR A 80 1.57 9.63 -10.46
CA THR A 80 2.21 8.64 -11.32
C THR A 80 2.92 9.34 -12.47
N VAL A 81 4.05 8.81 -12.88
CA VAL A 81 4.80 9.28 -14.05
C VAL A 81 4.94 8.13 -15.01
N ASP A 82 4.42 8.32 -16.21
CA ASP A 82 4.67 7.41 -17.32
C ASP A 82 6.08 7.68 -17.85
N VAL A 83 7.00 6.74 -17.65
CA VAL A 83 8.43 6.92 -17.98
C VAL A 83 8.66 7.19 -19.46
N CYS A 84 7.83 6.63 -20.34
CA CYS A 84 7.98 6.79 -21.78
C CYS A 84 7.52 8.16 -22.27
N THR A 85 6.49 8.73 -21.66
CA THR A 85 5.92 10.01 -22.10
C THR A 85 6.34 11.19 -21.22
N GLY A 86 6.95 10.93 -20.06
CA GLY A 86 7.25 11.93 -19.03
C GLY A 86 6.00 12.54 -18.40
N ARG A 87 4.80 12.07 -18.75
CA ARG A 87 3.54 12.66 -18.29
C ARG A 87 3.32 12.34 -16.82
N VAL A 88 3.24 13.40 -16.01
CA VAL A 88 2.85 13.34 -14.61
C VAL A 88 1.34 13.40 -14.51
N GLN A 89 0.74 12.43 -13.82
CA GLN A 89 -0.68 12.40 -13.50
C GLN A 89 -0.84 12.36 -12.00
N LYS A 90 -1.47 13.39 -11.43
CA LYS A 90 -1.87 13.38 -10.02
C LYS A 90 -2.97 12.33 -9.85
N VAL A 91 -2.76 11.37 -8.96
CA VAL A 91 -3.69 10.24 -8.80
C VAL A 91 -4.41 10.33 -7.47
N PHE A 92 -3.73 10.78 -6.42
CA PHE A 92 -4.27 10.73 -5.07
C PHE A 92 -3.67 11.82 -4.16
N THR A 93 -4.49 12.32 -3.24
CA THR A 93 -4.04 13.22 -2.16
C THR A 93 -4.79 12.85 -0.89
N ARG A 94 -4.06 12.71 0.20
CA ARG A 94 -4.64 12.40 1.51
C ARG A 94 -3.86 13.02 2.64
N ASP A 95 -4.62 13.51 3.60
CA ASP A 95 -4.09 13.87 4.91
C ASP A 95 -4.02 12.61 5.79
N ILE A 96 -2.83 12.38 6.32
CA ILE A 96 -2.48 11.33 7.25
C ILE A 96 -2.03 12.02 8.53
N VAL A 97 -2.80 11.83 9.60
CA VAL A 97 -2.46 12.30 10.93
C VAL A 97 -1.82 11.13 11.66
N GLY A 98 -0.52 11.19 11.92
CA GLY A 98 0.21 10.05 12.48
C GLY A 98 1.67 10.34 12.83
N LYS A 99 2.41 9.29 13.23
CA LYS A 99 3.86 9.34 13.51
C LYS A 99 4.68 9.39 12.20
N ARG A 100 5.99 9.63 12.30
CA ARG A 100 6.93 9.81 11.17
C ARG A 100 6.99 8.66 10.14
N PHE A 101 6.38 7.51 10.45
CA PHE A 101 6.33 6.32 9.59
C PHE A 101 4.91 5.74 9.52
N SER A 102 3.90 6.62 9.52
CA SER A 102 2.49 6.25 9.50
C SER A 102 1.99 5.85 8.12
N PHE A 103 2.86 5.54 7.15
CA PHE A 103 2.46 4.94 5.88
C PHE A 103 3.56 4.09 5.25
N ILE A 104 3.18 3.12 4.42
CA ILE A 104 4.06 2.33 3.57
C ILE A 104 3.40 2.08 2.22
N PHE A 105 4.24 2.00 1.18
CA PHE A 105 3.82 1.61 -0.16
C PHE A 105 4.17 0.15 -0.38
N GLY A 106 3.25 -0.61 -0.95
CA GLY A 106 3.51 -1.97 -1.39
C GLY A 106 2.73 -2.28 -2.65
N HIS A 107 3.46 -2.67 -3.70
CA HIS A 107 2.92 -2.89 -5.04
C HIS A 107 2.11 -1.67 -5.54
N ASN A 108 0.79 -1.74 -5.56
CA ASN A 108 -0.15 -0.70 -5.99
C ASN A 108 -1.01 -0.14 -4.84
N LEU A 109 -0.70 -0.50 -3.59
CA LEU A 109 -1.44 -0.08 -2.41
C LEU A 109 -0.60 0.81 -1.50
N VAL A 110 -1.30 1.67 -0.77
CA VAL A 110 -0.77 2.52 0.30
C VAL A 110 -1.45 2.08 1.58
N CYS A 111 -0.65 1.58 2.51
CA CYS A 111 -1.13 1.26 3.85
C CYS A 111 -0.72 2.41 4.77
N TYR A 112 -1.63 2.91 5.59
CA TYR A 112 -1.35 3.99 6.52
C TYR A 112 -2.10 3.84 7.83
N GLU A 113 -1.53 4.40 8.90
CA GLU A 113 -2.14 4.40 10.23
C GLU A 113 -2.96 5.68 10.41
N LYS A 114 -4.16 5.54 10.96
CA LYS A 114 -5.03 6.65 11.35
C LYS A 114 -5.74 6.30 12.65
N PHE A 115 -5.50 7.09 13.71
CA PHE A 115 -6.13 6.90 15.03
C PHE A 115 -6.08 5.44 15.53
N MET A 116 -4.89 4.83 15.54
CA MET A 116 -4.65 3.44 15.99
C MET A 116 -5.20 2.34 15.08
N ALA A 117 -5.91 2.69 14.00
CA ALA A 117 -6.37 1.75 12.99
C ALA A 117 -5.49 1.81 11.74
N ILE A 118 -5.44 0.70 11.01
CA ILE A 118 -4.73 0.62 9.73
C ILE A 118 -5.75 0.76 8.59
N ALA A 119 -5.46 1.66 7.65
CA ALA A 119 -6.22 1.84 6.43
C ALA A 119 -5.36 1.48 5.22
N VAL A 120 -5.98 0.87 4.22
CA VAL A 120 -5.36 0.50 2.96
C VAL A 120 -6.07 1.23 1.85
N CYS A 121 -5.31 1.91 1.01
CA CYS A 121 -5.81 2.65 -0.13
C CYS A 121 -5.20 2.11 -1.42
N ASN A 122 -6.01 2.00 -2.46
CA ASN A 122 -5.53 1.92 -3.83
C ASN A 122 -5.53 3.33 -4.43
N PRO A 123 -4.36 3.99 -4.63
CA PRO A 123 -4.30 5.35 -5.17
C PRO A 123 -4.95 5.46 -6.56
N THR A 124 -4.95 4.36 -7.33
CA THR A 124 -5.41 4.34 -8.71
C THR A 124 -6.93 4.35 -8.81
N THR A 125 -7.60 3.58 -7.95
CA THR A 125 -9.07 3.51 -7.89
C THR A 125 -9.66 4.50 -6.89
N SER A 126 -8.82 5.07 -6.01
CA SER A 126 -9.23 5.87 -4.85
C SER A 126 -10.10 5.11 -3.84
N GLU A 127 -10.15 3.77 -3.95
CA GLU A 127 -10.82 2.90 -3.00
C GLU A 127 -10.00 2.83 -1.71
N ILE A 128 -10.72 2.83 -0.59
CA ILE A 128 -10.13 2.79 0.75
C ILE A 128 -10.86 1.76 1.56
N VAL A 129 -10.05 0.95 2.23
CA VAL A 129 -10.45 -0.11 3.12
C VAL A 129 -9.90 0.22 4.49
N HIS A 130 -10.76 0.14 5.50
CA HIS A 130 -10.36 0.17 6.90
C HIS A 130 -10.21 -1.27 7.39
N LEU A 131 -9.05 -1.60 7.95
CA LEU A 131 -8.81 -2.91 8.55
C LEU A 131 -9.40 -2.97 9.95
N PRO A 132 -9.73 -4.17 10.46
CA PRO A 132 -10.07 -4.35 11.87
C PRO A 132 -8.96 -3.82 12.78
N LEU A 133 -9.32 -3.47 14.02
CA LEU A 133 -8.35 -2.99 15.00
C LEU A 133 -7.29 -4.08 15.27
N PRO A 134 -5.99 -3.72 15.27
CA PRO A 134 -4.93 -4.64 15.64
C PRO A 134 -5.01 -5.00 17.13
N SER A 135 -4.38 -6.11 17.51
CA SER A 135 -4.41 -6.60 18.90
C SER A 135 -3.61 -5.72 19.87
N GLN A 136 -2.60 -5.01 19.36
CA GLN A 136 -1.63 -4.24 20.14
C GLN A 136 -1.23 -2.95 19.42
N LEU A 137 -0.53 -2.07 20.14
CA LEU A 137 0.01 -0.83 19.61
C LEU A 137 1.09 -1.08 18.56
N SER A 138 0.94 -0.44 17.40
CA SER A 138 1.87 -0.58 16.29
C SER A 138 3.25 -0.01 16.56
N ILE A 139 4.27 -0.83 16.29
CA ILE A 139 5.64 -0.37 16.08
C ILE A 139 5.84 -0.06 14.60
N SER A 140 5.44 -0.99 13.73
CA SER A 140 5.62 -0.91 12.28
C SER A 140 4.64 -1.84 11.59
N TYR A 141 4.42 -1.65 10.29
CA TYR A 141 3.73 -2.60 9.44
C TYR A 141 4.34 -2.58 8.06
N ASN A 142 4.16 -3.66 7.32
CA ASN A 142 4.62 -3.77 5.94
C ASN A 142 3.63 -4.62 5.13
N LEU A 143 3.71 -4.48 3.81
CA LEU A 143 2.78 -5.08 2.86
C LEU A 143 3.55 -5.93 1.84
N GLY A 144 3.06 -7.15 1.62
CA GLY A 144 3.49 -8.03 0.55
C GLY A 144 2.33 -8.38 -0.39
N TYR A 145 2.64 -8.65 -1.66
CA TYR A 145 1.67 -9.13 -2.64
C TYR A 145 2.13 -10.47 -3.22
N LEU A 146 1.26 -11.47 -3.16
CA LEU A 146 1.46 -12.81 -3.70
C LEU A 146 0.65 -12.97 -4.98
N ARG A 147 1.32 -12.84 -6.13
CA ARG A 147 0.71 -13.02 -7.46
C ARG A 147 0.07 -14.39 -7.66
N ALA A 148 0.64 -15.44 -7.07
CA ALA A 148 0.18 -16.81 -7.27
C ALA A 148 -1.24 -17.06 -6.72
N THR A 149 -1.56 -16.41 -5.60
CA THR A 149 -2.87 -16.51 -4.93
C THR A 149 -3.71 -15.26 -5.09
N ASN A 150 -3.18 -14.23 -5.74
CA ASN A 150 -3.78 -12.90 -5.88
C ASN A 150 -4.14 -12.26 -4.52
N GLU A 151 -3.25 -12.42 -3.54
CA GLU A 151 -3.44 -11.97 -2.17
C GLU A 151 -2.48 -10.86 -1.78
N TYR A 152 -2.98 -9.85 -1.09
CA TYR A 152 -2.17 -8.94 -0.30
C TYR A 152 -2.07 -9.46 1.13
N LYS A 153 -0.87 -9.41 1.70
CA LYS A 153 -0.61 -9.74 3.09
C LYS A 153 -0.03 -8.53 3.78
N ILE A 154 -0.65 -8.13 4.88
CA ILE A 154 -0.22 -7.01 5.69
C ILE A 154 0.26 -7.61 7.01
N VAL A 155 1.53 -7.39 7.31
CA VAL A 155 2.16 -7.85 8.54
C VAL A 155 2.31 -6.65 9.46
N HIS A 156 1.76 -6.79 10.65
CA HIS A 156 1.82 -5.81 11.71
C HIS A 156 2.81 -6.29 12.79
N LEU A 157 3.75 -5.42 13.15
CA LEU A 157 4.77 -5.64 14.16
C LEU A 157 4.43 -4.79 15.39
N PHE A 158 4.35 -5.43 16.55
CA PHE A 158 3.98 -4.78 17.81
C PHE A 158 4.87 -5.23 18.98
N LYS A 159 4.85 -4.43 20.05
CA LYS A 159 5.60 -4.73 21.28
C LYS A 159 4.74 -5.54 22.24
N LEU A 160 5.32 -6.59 22.82
CA LEU A 160 4.75 -7.25 23.98
C LEU A 160 5.38 -6.65 25.24
N ALA A 161 4.55 -6.25 26.21
CA ALA A 161 5.05 -5.84 27.51
C ALA A 161 5.40 -7.10 28.32
N GLU A 162 6.68 -7.30 28.62
CA GLU A 162 7.11 -8.28 29.62
C GLU A 162 7.21 -7.60 30.99
N LEU A 163 6.74 -8.27 32.03
CA LEU A 163 6.77 -7.79 33.42
C LEU A 163 8.21 -7.64 33.93
N ASP A 164 9.14 -8.40 33.38
CA ASP A 164 10.51 -8.57 33.90
C ASP A 164 11.56 -7.85 33.05
N GLY A 165 11.40 -6.53 32.85
CA GLY A 165 12.45 -5.50 32.63
C GLY A 165 13.62 -5.68 31.63
N GLY A 166 13.87 -6.84 31.03
CA GLY A 166 15.15 -7.20 30.42
C GLY A 166 15.08 -7.63 28.96
N SER A 167 14.01 -8.31 28.54
CA SER A 167 13.79 -8.74 27.14
C SER A 167 12.60 -8.00 26.54
N LYS A 168 12.78 -7.42 25.34
CA LYS A 168 11.68 -6.81 24.57
C LYS A 168 11.21 -7.82 23.54
N THR A 169 10.26 -8.68 23.91
CA THR A 169 9.64 -9.60 22.94
C THR A 169 8.76 -8.82 21.96
N VAL A 170 8.87 -9.17 20.68
CA VAL A 170 8.02 -8.64 19.62
C VAL A 170 7.01 -9.68 19.19
N GLY A 171 5.81 -9.21 18.91
CA GLY A 171 4.76 -10.01 18.30
C GLY A 171 4.53 -9.57 16.87
N PHE A 172 4.07 -10.52 16.07
CA PHE A 172 3.64 -10.27 14.71
C PHE A 172 2.20 -10.76 14.56
N GLU A 173 1.43 -10.04 13.76
CA GLU A 173 0.13 -10.52 13.29
C GLU A 173 -0.02 -10.19 11.82
N ILE A 174 -0.85 -10.98 11.14
CA ILE A 174 -1.04 -10.90 9.70
C ILE A 174 -2.51 -10.87 9.36
N ILE A 175 -2.85 -10.01 8.40
CA ILE A 175 -4.15 -10.01 7.75
C ILE A 175 -3.96 -10.19 6.25
N THR A 176 -4.87 -10.95 5.63
CA THR A 176 -4.83 -11.23 4.20
C THR A 176 -6.03 -10.57 3.53
N LEU A 177 -5.80 -9.88 2.42
CA LEU A 177 -6.81 -9.26 1.58
C LEU A 177 -6.75 -9.90 0.19
N GLN A 178 -7.90 -10.14 -0.43
CA GLN A 178 -7.97 -10.51 -1.84
C GLN A 178 -8.18 -9.28 -2.71
N ASP A 179 -7.51 -9.24 -3.86
CA ASP A 179 -7.75 -8.18 -4.84
C ASP A 179 -9.20 -8.23 -5.35
N GLY A 180 -9.94 -7.14 -5.17
CA GLY A 180 -11.37 -7.06 -5.53
C GLY A 180 -12.32 -7.86 -4.64
N GLY A 181 -11.84 -8.48 -3.57
CA GLY A 181 -12.65 -9.23 -2.60
C GLY A 181 -13.10 -8.39 -1.39
N PRO A 182 -14.11 -8.84 -0.64
CA PRO A 182 -14.52 -8.18 0.59
C PRO A 182 -13.43 -8.31 1.66
N VAL A 183 -13.37 -7.34 2.57
CA VAL A 183 -12.38 -7.28 3.65
C VAL A 183 -12.95 -8.06 4.83
N THR A 184 -12.91 -9.38 4.73
CA THR A 184 -13.52 -10.28 5.72
C THR A 184 -12.50 -10.94 6.65
N GLY A 185 -11.24 -10.52 6.60
CA GLY A 185 -10.17 -11.07 7.42
C GLY A 185 -10.11 -10.46 8.82
N SER A 186 -9.77 -11.27 9.82
CA SER A 186 -9.29 -10.83 11.12
C SER A 186 -7.77 -10.91 11.20
N TRP A 187 -7.16 -10.21 12.16
CA TRP A 187 -5.75 -10.37 12.46
C TRP A 187 -5.47 -11.77 13.01
N ARG A 188 -4.50 -12.45 12.40
CA ARG A 188 -4.01 -13.74 12.86
C ARG A 188 -2.62 -13.57 13.45
N SER A 189 -2.43 -13.95 14.70
CA SER A 189 -1.13 -13.93 15.35
C SER A 189 -0.14 -14.88 14.67
N LEU A 190 1.11 -14.46 14.61
CA LEU A 190 2.26 -15.23 14.20
C LEU A 190 3.14 -15.52 15.43
N PRO A 191 4.12 -16.46 15.32
CA PRO A 191 5.03 -16.74 16.43
C PRO A 191 5.72 -15.48 16.96
N ASN A 192 5.81 -15.38 18.28
CA ASN A 192 6.53 -14.30 18.94
C ASN A 192 8.03 -14.54 18.87
N HIS A 193 8.80 -13.45 18.87
CA HIS A 193 10.26 -13.52 18.81
C HIS A 193 10.86 -12.63 19.89
N SER A 194 11.68 -13.21 20.77
CA SER A 194 12.49 -12.47 21.71
C SER A 194 13.66 -11.84 20.97
N LEU A 195 13.75 -10.51 20.98
CA LEU A 195 14.81 -9.77 20.32
C LEU A 195 15.50 -8.84 21.32
N ASN A 196 16.82 -8.89 21.36
CA ASN A 196 17.64 -7.96 22.14
C ASN A 196 17.91 -6.69 21.30
N TRP A 197 16.91 -5.82 21.18
CA TRP A 197 16.99 -4.59 20.38
C TRP A 197 16.50 -3.36 21.17
N ASP A 198 17.04 -2.18 20.85
CA ASP A 198 16.58 -0.94 21.48
C ASP A 198 15.53 -0.24 20.60
N THR A 199 14.31 -0.18 21.12
CA THR A 199 13.20 0.59 20.56
C THR A 199 13.30 2.10 20.84
N ARG A 200 14.33 2.57 21.55
CA ARG A 200 14.47 4.00 21.89
C ARG A 200 14.68 4.80 20.61
N ASP A 201 13.57 5.36 20.14
CA ASP A 201 13.43 6.45 19.19
C ASP A 201 13.91 6.21 17.75
N ASN A 202 14.46 5.03 17.44
CA ASN A 202 14.91 4.73 16.09
C ASN A 202 13.81 4.08 15.23
N PRO A 203 13.54 4.63 14.04
CA PRO A 203 12.53 4.09 13.16
C PRO A 203 12.96 2.74 12.57
N ILE A 204 12.04 1.78 12.59
CA ILE A 204 12.23 0.50 11.92
C ILE A 204 11.85 0.69 10.45
N ALA A 205 12.89 0.86 9.61
CA ALA A 205 12.71 0.74 8.18
C ALA A 205 12.33 -0.70 7.85
N SER A 206 11.42 -0.89 6.90
CA SER A 206 11.07 -2.22 6.43
C SER A 206 10.94 -2.24 4.91
N ALA A 207 11.26 -3.38 4.32
CA ALA A 207 11.26 -3.58 2.89
C ALA A 207 10.71 -4.97 2.57
N SER A 208 9.94 -5.07 1.48
CA SER A 208 9.46 -6.34 0.96
C SER A 208 10.24 -6.69 -0.31
N MET A 209 10.94 -7.82 -0.30
CA MET A 209 11.74 -8.29 -1.43
C MET A 209 11.69 -9.80 -1.52
N ASN A 210 11.56 -10.34 -2.73
CA ASN A 210 11.58 -11.79 -2.99
C ASN A 210 10.60 -12.60 -2.11
N ARG A 211 9.38 -12.07 -1.89
CA ARG A 211 8.32 -12.67 -1.06
C ARG A 211 8.64 -12.75 0.45
N ALA A 212 9.70 -12.08 0.90
CA ALA A 212 10.00 -11.89 2.30
C ALA A 212 9.87 -10.41 2.68
N ILE A 213 9.51 -10.17 3.94
CA ILE A 213 9.51 -8.83 4.52
C ILE A 213 10.68 -8.76 5.49
N TYR A 214 11.49 -7.73 5.34
CA TYR A 214 12.66 -7.44 6.15
C TYR A 214 12.38 -6.20 6.98
N TRP A 215 12.73 -6.25 8.25
CA TRP A 215 12.78 -5.09 9.14
C TRP A 215 14.24 -4.83 9.50
N LEU A 216 14.67 -3.58 9.35
CA LEU A 216 16.00 -3.15 9.74
C LEU A 216 15.98 -2.83 11.24
N ILE A 217 16.74 -3.60 12.01
CA ILE A 217 16.77 -3.50 13.47
C ILE A 217 18.17 -3.06 13.90
N TYR A 218 18.24 -2.05 14.75
CA TYR A 218 19.49 -1.61 15.36
C TYR A 218 19.75 -2.38 16.65
N LYS A 219 20.86 -3.12 16.69
CA LYS A 219 21.30 -3.82 17.89
C LYS A 219 21.87 -2.80 18.87
N LYS A 220 21.56 -2.95 20.15
CA LYS A 220 22.20 -2.16 21.20
C LYS A 220 23.65 -2.64 21.31
N ASN A 221 24.63 -1.77 21.04
CA ASN A 221 26.02 -2.06 21.38
C ASN A 221 26.11 -2.08 22.91
N GLY A 222 26.71 -3.14 23.44
CA GLY A 222 26.93 -3.34 24.88
C GLY A 222 27.86 -2.29 25.45
#